data_AF-A0A3B9SQV2-F1
#
_entry.id   AF-A0A3B9SQV2-F1
#
_cell.length_a   1.000
_cell.length_b   1.000
_cell.length_c   1.000
_cell.angle_alpha   90.00
_cell.angle_beta   90.00
_cell.angle_gamma   90.00
#
_symmetry.space_group_name_H-M   'P 1'
#
loop_
_entity.id
_entity.type
_entity.pdbx_description
1 polymer ?
#
loop_
_entity_poly.entity_id
_entity_poly.type
_entity_poly.pdbx_seq_one_letter_code
_entity_poly.pdbx_strand_id
1 'polypeptide(L)'
;LLNVIVTGVYTTGVLSALYAGALFPLYRSTATLLAPLVNGVATVLAATVVDPTAAMITDQALRGVRGEEDVKLMVMYLALTRLLGTMLAQVLFLPAAEAIYLVARLIV
;
A
#
# COMPACT_ATOMS: atom_id res chain seq x y z
N LEU A 1 8.32 9.68 3.04
CA LEU A 1 7.00 9.68 3.71
C LEU A 1 5.92 9.05 2.85
N LEU A 2 5.74 9.46 1.59
CA LEU A 2 4.77 8.85 0.67
C LEU A 2 4.86 7.32 0.60
N ASN A 3 6.06 6.75 0.48
CA ASN A 3 6.25 5.30 0.47
C ASN A 3 5.73 4.60 1.76
N VAL A 4 5.75 5.28 2.92
CA VAL A 4 5.20 4.75 4.19
C VAL A 4 3.69 4.61 4.08
N ILE A 5 3.01 5.64 3.58
CA ILE A 5 1.55 5.65 3.39
C ILE A 5 1.15 4.58 2.38
N VAL A 6 1.81 4.57 1.21
CA VAL A 6 1.57 3.59 0.15
C VAL A 6 1.73 2.16 0.68
N THR A 7 2.84 1.88 1.36
CA THR A 7 3.09 0.56 1.94
C THR A 7 2.05 0.22 3.01
N GLY A 8 1.66 1.18 3.85
CA GLY A 8 0.66 0.95 4.89
C GLY A 8 -0.70 0.55 4.32
N VAL A 9 -1.17 1.27 3.30
CA VAL A 9 -2.41 0.93 2.59
C VAL A 9 -2.28 -0.41 1.87
N TYR A 10 -1.15 -0.66 1.21
CA TYR A 10 -0.91 -1.92 0.49
C TYR A 10 -0.92 -3.13 1.44
N THR A 11 -0.26 -3.01 2.59
CA THR A 11 -0.08 -4.12 3.54
C THR A 11 -1.40 -4.49 4.22
N THR A 12 -2.28 -3.52 4.44
CA THR A 12 -3.52 -3.75 5.19
C THR A 12 -4.64 -4.40 4.38
N GLY A 13 -4.65 -4.25 3.05
CA GLY A 13 -5.83 -4.56 2.23
C GLY A 13 -6.34 -6.01 2.32
N VAL A 14 -5.45 -7.01 2.16
CA VAL A 14 -5.87 -8.42 2.18
C VAL A 14 -6.34 -8.85 3.57
N LEU A 15 -5.60 -8.50 4.61
CA LEU A 15 -5.94 -8.87 5.99
C LEU A 15 -7.25 -8.19 6.42
N SER A 16 -7.46 -6.93 6.03
CA SER A 16 -8.69 -6.19 6.30
C SER A 16 -9.91 -6.81 5.61
N ALA A 17 -9.76 -7.29 4.37
CA ALA A 17 -10.82 -7.97 3.63
C ALA A 17 -11.25 -9.28 4.30
N LEU A 18 -10.26 -10.09 4.71
CA LEU A 18 -10.49 -11.32 5.46
C LEU A 18 -11.18 -11.03 6.80
N TYR A 19 -10.74 -9.99 7.51
CA TYR A 19 -11.32 -9.59 8.78
C TYR A 19 -12.76 -9.08 8.63
N ALA A 20 -13.04 -8.25 7.62
CA ALA A 20 -14.40 -7.81 7.30
C ALA A 20 -15.33 -9.00 7.01
N GLY A 21 -14.86 -9.99 6.24
CA GLY A 21 -15.63 -11.20 5.96
C GLY A 21 -15.80 -12.14 7.17
N ALA A 22 -14.91 -12.07 8.16
CA ALA A 22 -15.06 -12.77 9.43
C ALA A 22 -16.08 -12.06 10.34
N LEU A 23 -16.03 -10.73 10.41
CA LEU A 23 -16.91 -9.90 11.25
C LEU A 23 -18.36 -9.89 10.75
N PHE A 24 -18.57 -9.96 9.44
CA PHE A 24 -19.89 -9.93 8.82
C PHE A 24 -20.12 -11.17 7.92
N PRO A 25 -20.54 -12.32 8.50
CA PRO A 25 -20.63 -13.59 7.78
C PRO A 25 -21.55 -13.56 6.56
N LEU A 26 -22.62 -12.74 6.59
CA LEU A 26 -23.57 -12.58 5.49
C LEU A 26 -22.88 -12.07 4.20
N TYR A 27 -21.84 -11.24 4.34
CA TYR A 27 -21.11 -10.61 3.24
C TYR A 27 -19.72 -11.22 3.03
N ARG A 28 -19.41 -12.37 3.64
CA ARG A 28 -18.05 -12.91 3.71
C ARG A 28 -17.34 -13.03 2.37
N SER A 29 -18.00 -13.63 1.38
CA SER A 29 -17.44 -13.84 0.05
C SER A 29 -17.17 -12.50 -0.64
N THR A 30 -18.18 -11.62 -0.64
CA THR A 30 -18.11 -10.28 -1.22
C THR A 30 -17.01 -9.43 -0.59
N ALA A 31 -16.93 -9.39 0.74
CA ALA A 31 -15.91 -8.66 1.48
C ALA A 31 -14.49 -9.14 1.13
N THR A 32 -14.30 -10.46 1.04
CA THR A 32 -13.00 -11.05 0.66
C THR A 32 -12.61 -10.68 -0.78
N LEU A 33 -13.58 -10.67 -1.71
CA LEU A 33 -13.37 -10.30 -3.10
C LEU A 33 -13.12 -8.79 -3.30
N LEU A 34 -13.44 -7.96 -2.31
CA LEU A 34 -13.20 -6.51 -2.32
C LEU A 34 -11.82 -6.08 -1.80
N ALA A 35 -10.92 -7.02 -1.45
CA ALA A 35 -9.52 -6.70 -1.15
C ALA A 35 -8.81 -5.82 -2.21
N PRO A 36 -9.06 -5.97 -3.53
CA PRO A 36 -8.49 -5.11 -4.55
C PRO A 36 -8.89 -3.64 -4.45
N LEU A 37 -9.98 -3.30 -3.75
CA LEU A 37 -10.37 -1.90 -3.53
C LEU A 37 -9.27 -1.14 -2.78
N VAL A 38 -8.74 -1.73 -1.70
CA VAL A 38 -7.69 -1.11 -0.87
C VAL A 38 -6.34 -1.21 -1.58
N ASN A 39 -6.00 -2.40 -2.10
CA ASN A 39 -4.71 -2.61 -2.77
C ASN A 39 -4.59 -1.79 -4.06
N GLY A 40 -5.69 -1.60 -4.79
CA GLY A 40 -5.74 -0.79 -6.00
C GLY A 40 -5.36 0.66 -5.74
N VAL A 41 -5.87 1.24 -4.65
CA VAL A 41 -5.48 2.61 -4.21
C VAL A 41 -3.98 2.68 -3.96
N ALA A 42 -3.42 1.71 -3.25
CA ALA A 42 -1.99 1.68 -3.00
C ALA A 42 -1.16 1.54 -4.28
N THR A 43 -1.57 0.68 -5.22
CA THR A 43 -0.90 0.50 -6.52
C THR A 43 -0.89 1.80 -7.33
N VAL A 44 -2.03 2.51 -7.39
CA VAL A 44 -2.10 3.80 -8.10
C VAL A 44 -1.17 4.83 -7.45
N LEU A 45 -1.15 4.92 -6.12
CA LEU A 45 -0.27 5.84 -5.41
C LEU A 45 1.23 5.49 -5.58
N ALA A 46 1.56 4.21 -5.61
CA ALA A 46 2.91 3.74 -5.90
C ALA A 46 3.35 4.18 -7.30
N ALA A 47 2.54 3.86 -8.31
CA ALA A 47 2.82 4.16 -9.72
C ALA A 47 2.89 5.66 -10.02
N THR A 48 2.11 6.48 -9.32
CA THR A 48 2.05 7.93 -9.56
C THR A 48 3.08 8.73 -8.78
N VAL A 49 3.59 8.21 -7.64
CA VAL A 49 4.46 9.02 -6.76
C VAL A 49 5.77 8.32 -6.40
N VAL A 50 5.73 7.04 -6.04
CA VAL A 50 6.93 6.32 -5.58
C VAL A 50 7.80 5.95 -6.78
N ASP A 51 7.19 5.34 -7.80
CA ASP A 51 7.90 4.81 -8.97
C ASP A 51 8.60 5.92 -9.78
N PRO A 52 7.98 7.08 -10.08
CA PRO A 52 8.66 8.16 -10.80
C PRO A 52 9.86 8.72 -10.04
N THR A 53 9.76 8.80 -8.71
CA THR A 53 10.86 9.28 -7.87
C THR A 53 12.05 8.31 -7.92
N ALA A 54 11.78 7.00 -7.84
CA ALA A 54 12.82 5.99 -7.90
C ALA A 54 13.47 5.90 -9.30
N ALA A 55 12.65 5.97 -10.35
CA ALA A 55 13.11 5.99 -11.73
C ALA A 55 14.01 7.19 -12.01
N MET A 56 13.62 8.39 -11.57
CA MET A 56 14.42 9.61 -11.74
C MET A 56 15.81 9.50 -11.09
N ILE A 57 15.91 8.98 -9.88
CA ILE A 57 17.20 8.83 -9.18
C ILE A 57 18.09 7.82 -9.93
N THR A 58 17.50 6.71 -10.37
CA THR A 58 18.21 5.68 -11.12
C THR A 58 18.71 6.19 -12.46
N ASP A 59 17.88 6.92 -13.20
CA ASP A 59 18.24 7.55 -14.48
C ASP A 59 19.35 8.60 -14.31
N GLN A 60 19.31 9.39 -13.25
CA GLN A 60 20.35 10.38 -12.95
C GLN A 60 21.69 9.72 -12.63
N ALA A 61 21.67 8.58 -11.94
CA ALA A 61 22.89 7.82 -11.66
C ALA A 61 23.49 7.23 -12.94
N LEU A 62 22.66 6.66 -13.82
CA LEU A 62 23.11 6.15 -15.13
C LEU A 62 23.71 7.25 -16.02
N ARG A 63 23.21 8.48 -15.92
CA ARG A 63 23.74 9.64 -16.66
C ARG A 63 24.97 10.28 -16.00
N GLY A 64 25.45 9.76 -14.88
CA GLY A 64 26.56 10.33 -14.12
C GLY A 64 26.27 11.66 -13.43
N VAL A 65 25.00 12.08 -13.37
CA VAL A 65 24.56 13.29 -12.65
C VAL A 65 24.54 13.05 -11.14
N ARG A 66 24.29 11.80 -10.73
CA ARG A 66 24.32 11.31 -9.35
C ARG A 66 25.26 10.12 -9.23
N GLY A 67 25.74 9.88 -8.01
CA GLY A 67 26.57 8.71 -7.73
C GLY A 67 25.73 7.43 -7.56
N GLU A 68 26.35 6.26 -7.72
CA GLU A 68 25.69 4.99 -7.35
C GLU A 68 25.31 4.93 -5.87
N GLU A 69 26.00 5.69 -5.02
CA GLU A 69 25.69 5.81 -3.59
C GLU A 69 24.28 6.37 -3.36
N ASP A 70 23.82 7.31 -4.20
CA ASP A 70 22.47 7.86 -4.10
C ASP A 70 21.39 6.81 -4.37
N VAL A 71 21.67 5.86 -5.28
CA VAL A 71 20.79 4.73 -5.58
C VAL A 71 20.74 3.78 -4.38
N LYS A 72 21.89 3.49 -3.75
CA LYS A 72 21.94 2.65 -2.54
C LYS A 72 21.19 3.29 -1.38
N LEU A 73 21.37 4.59 -1.18
CA LEU A 73 20.65 5.37 -0.16
C LEU A 73 19.14 5.38 -0.42
N MET A 74 18.71 5.55 -1.69
CA MET A 74 17.31 5.44 -2.08
C MET A 74 16.74 4.06 -1.73
N VAL A 75 17.44 2.97 -2.08
CA VAL A 75 16.98 1.61 -1.76
C VAL A 75 16.87 1.40 -0.25
N MET A 76 17.87 1.86 0.51
CA MET A 76 17.83 1.81 1.98
C MET A 76 16.66 2.61 2.55
N TYR A 77 16.40 3.81 2.02
CA TYR A 77 15.25 4.62 2.40
C TYR A 77 13.91 3.93 2.08
N LEU A 78 13.77 3.33 0.90
CA LEU A 78 12.58 2.56 0.52
C LEU A 78 12.37 1.36 1.44
N ALA A 79 13.44 0.63 1.81
CA ALA A 79 13.37 -0.47 2.75
C ALA A 79 12.93 -0.02 4.15
N LEU A 80 13.54 1.05 4.68
CA LEU A 80 13.21 1.58 6.00
C LEU A 80 11.77 2.10 6.05
N THR A 81 11.36 2.85 5.03
CA THR A 81 9.98 3.35 4.94
C THR A 81 8.96 2.24 4.71
N ARG A 82 9.35 1.12 4.10
CA ARG A 82 8.49 -0.07 4.01
C ARG A 82 8.23 -0.66 5.40
N LEU A 83 9.25 -0.76 6.26
CA LEU A 83 9.07 -1.19 7.65
C LEU A 83 8.17 -0.25 8.44
N LEU A 84 8.35 1.06 8.30
CA LEU A 84 7.45 2.03 8.94
C LEU A 84 6.02 1.92 8.40
N GLY A 85 5.88 1.63 7.11
CA GLY A 85 4.58 1.43 6.46
C GLY A 85 3.84 0.21 6.99
N THR A 86 4.55 -0.90 7.24
CA THR A 86 3.91 -2.08 7.85
C THR A 86 3.47 -1.85 9.29
N MET A 87 4.18 -1.00 10.04
CA MET A 87 3.72 -0.54 11.36
C MET A 87 2.47 0.33 11.23
N LEU A 88 2.44 1.26 10.27
CA LEU A 88 1.26 2.07 9.97
C LEU A 88 0.05 1.20 9.57
N ALA A 89 0.29 0.10 8.85
CA ALA A 89 -0.75 -0.84 8.44
C ALA A 89 -1.56 -1.40 9.62
N GLN A 90 -0.94 -1.55 10.80
CA GLN A 90 -1.64 -2.01 12.01
C GLN A 90 -2.73 -1.03 12.44
N VAL A 91 -2.47 0.28 12.31
CA VAL A 91 -3.44 1.33 12.61
C VAL A 91 -4.52 1.40 11.52
N LEU A 92 -4.14 1.19 10.25
CA LEU A 92 -5.04 1.22 9.11
C LEU A 92 -5.92 -0.04 8.97
N PHE A 93 -5.62 -1.11 9.72
CA PHE A 93 -6.32 -2.39 9.65
C PHE A 93 -7.82 -2.31 9.91
N LEU A 94 -8.22 -1.79 11.06
CA LEU A 94 -9.63 -1.63 11.41
C LEU A 94 -10.40 -0.71 10.44
N PRO A 95 -9.93 0.52 10.13
CA PRO A 95 -10.68 1.39 9.23
C PRO A 95 -10.76 0.85 7.81
N ALA A 96 -9.74 0.13 7.32
CA ALA A 96 -9.81 -0.51 6.01
C ALA A 96 -10.83 -1.66 5.97
N ALA A 97 -10.96 -2.43 7.05
CA ALA A 97 -11.97 -3.49 7.14
C ALA A 97 -13.40 -2.92 7.13
N GLU A 98 -13.63 -1.83 7.89
CA GLU A 98 -14.92 -1.11 7.88
C GLU A 98 -15.24 -0.53 6.50
N ALA A 99 -14.26 0.07 5.82
CA ALA A 99 -14.44 0.58 4.46
C ALA A 99 -14.87 -0.53 3.48
N ILE A 100 -14.24 -1.70 3.56
CA ILE A 100 -14.60 -2.86 2.72
C ILE A 100 -16.03 -3.34 3.05
N TYR A 101 -16.40 -3.41 4.33
CA TYR A 101 -17.76 -3.78 4.74
C TYR A 101 -18.81 -2.82 4.20
N LEU A 102 -18.57 -1.51 4.29
CA LEU A 102 -19.50 -0.48 3.78
C LEU A 102 -19.77 -0.66 2.28
N VAL A 103 -18.72 -0.94 1.51
CA VAL A 103 -18.87 -1.21 0.07
C VAL A 103 -19.59 -2.53 -0.16
N ALA A 104 -19.25 -3.59 0.58
CA ALA A 104 -19.91 -4.89 0.46
C ALA A 104 -21.42 -4.82 0.73
N ARG A 105 -21.83 -4.03 1.73
CA ARG A 105 -23.24 -3.78 2.07
C ARG A 105 -23.98 -2.93 1.04
N LEU A 106 -23.27 -2.06 0.32
CA LEU A 106 -23.89 -1.20 -0.69
C LEU A 106 -24.21 -1.95 -1.99
N ILE A 107 -23.43 -2.98 -2.31
CA ILE A 107 -23.58 -3.76 -3.55
C ILE A 107 -24.44 -5.04 -3.39
N VAL A 108 -24.75 -5.44 -2.16
CA VAL A 108 -25.59 -6.62 -1.81
C VAL A 108 -26.74 -6.18 -0.92
#